data_AF-A0A919GN50-F1
#
_entry.id   AF-A0A919GN50-F1
#
_cell.length_a   1.000
_cell.length_b   1.000
_cell.length_c   1.000
_cell.angle_alpha   90.00
_cell.angle_beta   90.00
_cell.angle_gamma   90.00
#
_symmetry.space_group_name_H-M   'P 1'
#
loop_
_entity.id
_entity.type
_entity.pdbx_description
1 polymer ?
#
loop_
_entity_poly.entity_id
_entity_poly.type
_entity_poly.pdbx_seq_one_letter_code
_entity_poly.pdbx_strand_id
1 'polypeptide(L)' 'MGGMTEPTRPKTSSPYDVNSQPVPLSDCAACQKITAKREAARAEFDYSAVSDGTVMLRAHLRTAHDQ' A
#
# COMPACT_ATOMS: atom_id res chain seq x y z
N MET A 1 -14.90 28.97 -22.99
CA MET A 1 -14.95 27.64 -22.34
C MET A 1 -14.17 26.65 -23.18
N GLY A 2 -12.98 26.25 -22.76
CA GLY A 2 -12.20 25.19 -23.39
C GLY A 2 -11.69 24.26 -22.30
N GLY A 3 -12.41 23.14 -22.09
CA GLY A 3 -12.03 22.14 -21.11
C GLY A 3 -10.82 21.36 -21.61
N MET A 4 -9.65 21.62 -21.00
CA MET A 4 -8.54 20.67 -21.06
C MET A 4 -8.83 19.59 -20.03
N THR A 5 -9.53 18.54 -20.44
CA THR A 5 -9.60 17.30 -19.67
C THR A 5 -8.18 16.74 -19.59
N GLU A 6 -7.58 16.80 -18.40
CA GLU A 6 -6.34 16.06 -18.13
C GLU A 6 -6.55 14.60 -18.52
N PRO A 7 -5.68 14.00 -19.36
CA PRO A 7 -5.72 12.57 -19.56
C PRO A 7 -5.32 11.93 -18.23
N THR A 8 -6.28 11.29 -17.57
CA THR A 8 -6.06 10.45 -16.39
C THR A 8 -5.04 9.38 -16.78
N ARG A 9 -3.75 9.67 -16.55
CA ARG A 9 -2.67 8.70 -16.73
C ARG A 9 -3.04 7.54 -15.82
N PRO A 10 -3.32 6.34 -16.33
CA PRO A 10 -3.46 5.19 -15.45
C PRO A 10 -2.16 5.13 -14.67
N LYS A 11 -2.27 5.23 -13.34
CA LYS A 11 -1.14 5.06 -12.43
C LYS A 11 -0.80 3.57 -12.53
N THR A 12 -0.05 3.19 -13.57
CA THR A 12 0.73 1.97 -13.53
C THR A 12 1.75 2.21 -12.44
N SER A 13 1.34 1.90 -11.21
CA SER A 13 2.18 1.85 -10.03
C SER A 13 3.33 0.93 -10.39
N SER A 14 4.46 1.55 -10.73
CA SER A 14 5.71 0.82 -10.94
C SER A 14 5.93 -0.01 -9.68
N PRO A 15 6.36 -1.29 -9.78
CA PRO A 15 6.70 -2.07 -8.60
C PRO A 15 7.78 -1.40 -7.72
N TYR A 16 8.53 -0.47 -8.31
CA TYR A 16 9.54 0.38 -7.66
C TYR A 16 9.04 1.76 -7.21
N ASP A 17 7.78 2.12 -7.45
CA ASP A 17 7.23 3.36 -6.93
C ASP A 17 7.14 3.27 -5.41
N VAL A 18 7.93 4.10 -4.73
CA VAL A 18 8.01 4.12 -3.27
C VAL A 18 6.71 4.67 -2.67
N ASN A 19 5.94 5.47 -3.43
CA ASN A 19 4.64 6.01 -3.02
C ASN A 19 3.46 5.09 -3.34
N SER A 20 3.66 4.05 -4.15
CA SER A 20 2.62 3.08 -4.43
C SER A 20 2.41 2.20 -3.21
N GLN A 21 1.26 2.34 -2.57
CA GLN A 21 0.92 1.52 -1.42
C GLN A 21 0.79 0.06 -1.88
N PRO A 22 1.54 -0.87 -1.26
CA PRO A 22 1.41 -2.29 -1.58
C PRO A 22 -0.03 -2.75 -1.33
N VAL A 23 -0.59 -3.44 -2.32
CA VAL A 23 -1.97 -3.96 -2.23
C VAL A 23 -1.93 -5.27 -1.45
N PRO A 24 -2.61 -5.36 -0.29
CA PRO A 24 -2.67 -6.61 0.47
C PRO A 24 -3.49 -7.65 -0.30
N LEU A 25 -2.98 -8.88 -0.37
CA LEU A 25 -3.75 -10.00 -0.91
C LEU A 25 -4.77 -10.49 0.12
N SER A 26 -6.05 -10.59 -0.30
CA SER A 26 -7.16 -11.11 0.52
C SER A 26 -6.93 -12.56 0.94
N ASP A 27 -6.26 -13.34 0.09
CA ASP A 27 -5.97 -14.76 0.30
C ASP A 27 -4.81 -15.03 1.26
N CYS A 28 -4.16 -13.98 1.78
CA CYS A 28 -3.08 -14.11 2.74
C CYS A 28 -3.45 -13.55 4.12
N ALA A 29 -3.51 -14.42 5.13
CA ALA A 29 -3.80 -14.04 6.51
C ALA A 29 -2.72 -13.11 7.10
N ALA A 30 -1.47 -13.19 6.64
CA ALA A 30 -0.40 -12.29 7.09
C ALA A 30 -0.59 -10.87 6.52
N CYS A 31 -0.95 -10.73 5.25
CA CYS A 31 -1.34 -9.45 4.65
C CYS A 31 -2.46 -8.78 5.44
N GLN A 32 -3.52 -9.52 5.76
CA GLN A 32 -4.65 -9.00 6.54
C GLN A 32 -4.24 -8.52 7.93
N LYS A 33 -3.39 -9.27 8.64
CA LYS A 33 -2.85 -8.87 9.95
C LYS A 33 -2.05 -7.57 9.88
N ILE A 34 -1.23 -7.40 8.84
CA ILE A 34 -0.44 -6.18 8.66
C ILE A 34 -1.35 -4.98 8.34
N THR A 35 -2.37 -5.17 7.50
CA THR A 35 -3.38 -4.13 7.21
C THR A 35 -4.13 -3.71 8.47
N ALA A 36 -4.62 -4.67 9.27
CA ALA A 36 -5.31 -4.37 10.53
C ALA A 36 -4.42 -3.58 11.51
N LYS A 37 -3.12 -3.91 11.59
CA LYS A 37 -2.15 -3.14 12.40
C LYS A 37 -2.00 -1.71 11.90
N ARG A 38 -1.95 -1.49 10.58
CA ARG A 38 -1.87 -0.14 9.99
C ARG A 38 -3.14 0.66 10.29
N GLU A 39 -4.31 0.04 10.23
CA GLU A 39 -5.58 0.71 10.55
C GLU A 39 -5.67 1.09 12.03
N ALA A 40 -5.26 0.20 12.93
CA ALA A 40 -5.16 0.51 14.37
C ALA A 40 -4.20 1.67 14.64
N ALA A 41 -2.99 1.61 14.09
CA ALA A 41 -2.00 2.68 14.21
C ALA A 41 -2.52 4.02 13.67
N ARG A 42 -3.28 3.99 12.56
CA ARG A 42 -3.91 5.19 12.00
C ARG A 42 -4.99 5.76 12.92
N ALA A 43 -5.76 4.90 13.59
CA ALA A 43 -6.74 5.33 14.60
C ALA A 43 -6.07 5.96 15.83
N GLU A 44 -4.87 5.49 16.18
CA GLU A 44 -4.02 6.05 17.24
C GLU A 44 -3.19 7.27 16.79
N PHE A 45 -3.31 7.68 15.52
CA PHE A 45 -2.49 8.72 14.88
C PHE A 45 -0.97 8.46 14.93
N ASP A 46 -0.57 7.19 15.09
CA ASP A 46 0.82 6.76 15.03
C ASP A 46 1.25 6.53 13.58
N TYR A 47 1.62 7.63 12.91
CA TYR A 47 2.07 7.60 11.53
C TYR A 47 3.38 6.80 11.31
N SER A 48 4.20 6.64 12.36
CA SER A 48 5.42 5.81 12.29
C SER A 48 5.03 4.34 12.15
N ALA A 49 4.13 3.85 13.00
CA ALA A 49 3.64 2.48 12.93
C ALA A 49 2.85 2.19 11.63
N VAL A 50 2.14 3.19 11.08
CA VAL A 50 1.51 3.07 9.75
C VAL A 50 2.55 2.89 8.64
N SER A 51 3.64 3.66 8.68
CA SER A 51 4.74 3.56 7.73
C SER A 51 5.46 2.22 7.85
N ASP A 52 5.81 1.79 9.06
CA ASP A 52 6.44 0.50 9.33
C ASP A 52 5.58 -0.67 8.88
N GLY A 53 4.26 -0.61 9.09
CA GLY A 53 3.33 -1.59 8.56
C GLY A 53 3.31 -1.63 7.03
N THR A 54 3.52 -0.49 6.37
CA THR A 54 3.62 -0.42 4.90
C THR A 54 4.91 -1.08 4.41
N VAL A 55 6.04 -0.85 5.09
CA VAL A 55 7.32 -1.48 4.81
C VAL A 55 7.24 -3.00 5.02
N MET A 56 6.64 -3.45 6.13
CA MET A 56 6.41 -4.87 6.41
C MET A 56 5.54 -5.54 5.36
N LEU A 57 4.46 -4.89 4.92
CA LEU A 57 3.59 -5.42 3.87
C LEU A 57 4.34 -5.58 2.55
N ARG A 58 5.16 -4.59 2.18
CA ARG A 58 5.98 -4.68 0.96
C ARG A 58 6.99 -5.82 1.03
N ALA A 59 7.70 -5.96 2.14
CA ALA A 59 8.67 -7.03 2.33
C ALA A 59 8.00 -8.41 2.29
N HIS A 60 6.82 -8.54 2.92
CA HIS A 60 6.04 -9.76 2.89
C HIS A 60 5.57 -10.11 1.47
N LEU A 61 5.01 -9.16 0.72
CA LEU A 61 4.59 -9.39 -0.66
C LEU A 61 5.77 -9.83 -1.53
N ARG A 62 6.93 -9.20 -1.39
CA ARG A 62 8.11 -9.54 -2.18
C ARG A 62 8.73 -10.90 -1.82
N THR A 63 8.53 -11.38 -0.59
CA THR A 63 9.12 -12.66 -0.11
C THR A 63 8.16 -13.84 -0.23
N ALA A 64 6.88 -13.63 0.06
CA ALA A 64 5.86 -14.68 0.07
C ALA A 64 5.07 -14.75 -1.25
N HIS A 65 5.03 -13.67 -2.02
CA HIS A 65 4.16 -13.54 -3.19
C HIS A 65 4.87 -13.08 -4.48
N ASP A 66 6.19 -12.88 -4.46
CA ASP A 66 7.03 -12.43 -5.59
C ASP A 66 6.40 -11.26 -6.39
N GLN A 67 5.87 -10.26 -5.66
CA GLN A 67 5.24 -9.05 -6.21
C GLN A 67 6.12 -7.81 -6.14
#